data_AF-A0A242MZD2-F1
#
_entry.id   AF-A0A242MZD2-F1
#
_cell.length_a   1.000
_cell.length_b   1.000
_cell.length_c   1.000
_cell.angle_alpha   90.00
_cell.angle_beta   90.00
_cell.angle_gamma   90.00
#
_symmetry.space_group_name_H-M   'P 1'
#
loop_
_entity.id
_entity.type
_entity.pdbx_description
1 polymer ?
#
loop_
_entity_poly.entity_id
_entity_poly.type
_entity_poly.pdbx_seq_one_letter_code
_entity_poly.pdbx_strand_id
1 'polypeptide(L)' 'MPECNGYEAARALRQHALTAHIGIVAFTALDESEVRRHLIDHEFDGYCQKGQNPSNVNALIFELTGAAAA' A
#
# COMPACT_ATOMS: atom_id res chain seq x y z
N MET A 1 9.56 -10.38 3.40
CA MET A 1 8.78 -11.62 3.44
C MET A 1 9.45 -12.58 2.46
N PRO A 2 10.05 -13.67 2.96
CA PRO A 2 10.89 -14.56 2.14
C PRO A 2 10.11 -15.36 1.09
N GLU A 3 8.88 -15.76 1.37
CA GLU A 3 8.11 -16.70 0.55
C GLU A 3 7.07 -16.04 -0.38
N CYS A 4 6.60 -14.86 -0.02
CA CYS A 4 5.61 -14.08 -0.77
C CYS A 4 5.94 -12.61 -0.59
N ASN A 5 6.15 -11.87 -1.66
CA ASN A 5 6.43 -10.44 -1.56
C ASN A 5 5.14 -9.60 -1.51
N GLY A 6 5.28 -8.30 -1.25
CA GLY A 6 4.13 -7.40 -1.14
C GLY A 6 3.28 -7.30 -2.41
N TYR A 7 3.90 -7.36 -3.59
CA TYR A 7 3.21 -7.30 -4.88
C TYR A 7 2.38 -8.57 -5.11
N GLU A 8 2.97 -9.75 -4.85
CA GLU A 8 2.27 -11.03 -4.98
C GLU A 8 1.05 -11.10 -4.05
N ALA A 9 1.20 -10.63 -2.82
CA ALA A 9 0.10 -10.55 -1.86
C ALA A 9 -1.00 -9.58 -2.32
N ALA A 10 -0.63 -8.37 -2.75
CA ALA A 10 -1.58 -7.36 -3.21
C ALA A 10 -2.36 -7.84 -4.44
N ARG A 11 -1.67 -8.46 -5.42
CA ARG A 11 -2.29 -9.04 -6.60
C ARG A 11 -3.30 -10.13 -6.26
N ALA A 12 -2.95 -11.04 -5.35
CA ALA A 12 -3.86 -12.09 -4.91
C ALA A 12 -5.11 -11.52 -4.23
N LEU A 13 -4.96 -10.47 -3.41
CA LEU A 13 -6.08 -9.79 -2.76
C LEU A 13 -6.99 -9.06 -3.77
N ARG A 14 -6.42 -8.44 -4.81
CA ARG A 14 -7.19 -7.76 -5.87
C ARG A 14 -7.94 -8.72 -6.78
N GLN A 15 -7.40 -9.90 -7.04
CA GLN A 15 -8.03 -10.89 -7.91
C GLN A 15 -9.23 -11.61 -7.26
N HIS A 16 -9.45 -11.44 -5.96
CA HIS A 16 -10.52 -12.11 -5.24
C HIS A 16 -11.65 -11.13 -4.85
N ALA A 17 -12.89 -11.41 -5.28
CA ALA A 17 -14.01 -10.48 -5.16
C ALA A 17 -14.30 -10.00 -3.72
N LEU A 18 -14.12 -10.89 -2.73
CA LEU A 18 -14.36 -10.57 -1.31
C LEU A 18 -13.27 -9.69 -0.69
N THR A 19 -12.11 -9.51 -1.34
CA THR A 19 -10.99 -8.74 -0.80
C THR A 19 -10.56 -7.59 -1.70
N ALA A 20 -11.06 -7.55 -2.94
CA ALA A 20 -10.68 -6.55 -3.94
C ALA A 20 -10.97 -5.10 -3.51
N HIS A 21 -11.89 -4.89 -2.57
CA HIS A 21 -12.28 -3.58 -2.06
C HIS A 21 -11.45 -3.10 -0.85
N ILE A 22 -10.56 -3.95 -0.30
CA ILE A 22 -9.75 -3.60 0.86
C ILE A 22 -8.68 -2.59 0.43
N GLY A 23 -8.50 -1.53 1.22
CA GLY A 23 -7.41 -0.57 1.02
C GLY A 23 -6.05 -1.20 1.30
N ILE A 24 -5.10 -1.10 0.38
CA ILE A 24 -3.75 -1.68 0.51
C ILE A 24 -2.70 -0.58 0.44
N VAL A 25 -1.96 -0.40 1.55
CA VAL A 25 -0.82 0.53 1.62
C VAL A 25 0.49 -0.27 1.61
N ALA A 26 1.36 0.00 0.65
CA ALA A 26 2.70 -0.59 0.65
C ALA A 26 3.64 0.19 1.58
N PHE A 27 4.08 -0.47 2.65
CA PHE A 27 5.05 0.06 3.60
C PHE A 27 6.43 -0.56 3.36
N THR A 28 7.31 0.17 2.67
CA THR A 28 8.54 -0.38 2.08
C THR A 28 9.77 0.48 2.36
N ALA A 29 10.96 -0.10 2.33
CA ALA A 29 12.21 0.68 2.41
C ALA A 29 12.62 1.28 1.05
N LEU A 30 12.01 0.77 -0.04
CA LEU A 30 12.23 1.27 -1.40
C LEU A 30 11.75 2.72 -1.51
N ASP A 31 12.40 3.49 -2.36
CA ASP A 31 11.96 4.84 -2.65
C ASP A 31 10.70 4.84 -3.54
N GLU A 32 9.99 5.96 -3.56
CA GLU A 32 8.75 6.10 -4.33
C GLU A 32 8.98 5.90 -5.84
N SER A 33 10.17 6.17 -6.36
CA SER A 33 10.52 6.00 -7.77
C SER A 33 10.67 4.53 -8.16
N GLU A 34 11.18 3.70 -7.26
CA GLU A 34 11.29 2.25 -7.42
C GLU A 34 9.92 1.58 -7.37
N VAL A 35 9.07 2.06 -6.47
CA VAL A 35 7.67 1.66 -6.40
C VAL A 35 6.91 2.06 -7.66
N ARG A 36 7.05 3.32 -8.12
CA ARG A 36 6.36 3.82 -9.30
C ARG A 36 6.77 3.09 -10.58
N ARG A 37 8.00 2.58 -10.66
CA ARG A 37 8.47 1.72 -11.76
C ARG A 37 7.80 0.34 -11.80
N HIS A 38 7.25 -0.12 -10.68
CA HIS A 38 6.50 -1.38 -10.59
C HIS A 38 4.99 -1.17 -10.64
N LEU A 39 4.50 0.07 -10.83
CA LEU A 39 3.08 0.37 -11.09
C LEU A 39 2.69 -0.15 -12.47
N ILE A 40 2.45 -1.45 -12.59
CA ILE A 40 1.84 -2.01 -13.78
C ILE A 40 0.30 -2.09 -13.62
N ASP A 41 -0.25 -2.23 -12.39
CA ASP A 41 -1.66 -2.63 -12.24
C ASP A 41 -2.44 -2.09 -11.02
N HIS A 42 -2.14 -0.89 -10.48
CA HIS A 42 -2.95 -0.30 -9.38
C HIS A 42 -3.12 -1.20 -8.14
N GLU A 43 -2.13 -2.05 -7.83
CA GLU A 43 -2.25 -3.07 -6.78
C GLU A 43 -2.36 -2.45 -5.38
N PHE A 44 -1.74 -1.28 -5.17
CA PHE A 44 -1.74 -0.52 -3.93
C PHE A 44 -2.45 0.82 -4.09
N ASP A 45 -3.19 1.23 -3.05
CA ASP A 45 -3.88 2.53 -2.99
C ASP A 45 -3.01 3.62 -2.37
N GLY A 46 -1.92 3.24 -1.71
CA GLY A 46 -1.00 4.19 -1.07
C GLY A 46 0.37 3.59 -0.81
N TYR A 47 1.34 4.48 -0.58
CA TYR A 47 2.73 4.12 -0.34
C TYR A 47 3.31 4.93 0.81
N CYS A 48 4.03 4.26 1.70
CA CYS A 48 4.77 4.91 2.77
C CYS A 48 6.17 4.30 2.88
N GLN A 49 7.19 5.15 2.87
CA GLN A 49 8.56 4.70 3.05
C GLN A 49 8.87 4.44 4.53
N LYS A 50 9.56 3.33 4.82
CA LYS A 50 10.10 3.01 6.14
C LYS A 50 11.16 4.02 6.56
N GLY A 51 11.22 4.30 7.86
CA GLY A 51 12.16 5.28 8.42
C GLY A 51 11.69 6.74 8.31
N GLN A 52 10.54 7.00 7.66
CA GLN A 52 9.87 8.30 7.69
C GLN A 52 9.07 8.49 8.98
N ASN A 53 8.56 9.70 9.20
CA ASN A 53 7.72 10.03 10.35
C ASN A 53 6.47 9.11 10.40
N PRO A 54 6.16 8.48 11.54
CA PRO A 54 4.95 7.66 11.71
C PRO A 54 3.64 8.39 11.35
N SER A 55 3.60 9.72 11.40
CA SER A 55 2.42 10.50 10.96
C SER A 55 2.03 10.22 9.50
N ASN A 56 2.97 9.81 8.66
CA ASN A 56 2.75 9.60 7.23
C ASN A 56 1.86 8.38 6.97
N VAL A 57 2.02 7.29 7.74
CA VAL A 57 1.15 6.12 7.61
C VAL A 57 -0.24 6.41 8.15
N ASN A 58 -0.34 7.21 9.23
CA ASN A 58 -1.64 7.63 9.76
C ASN A 58 -2.42 8.46 8.74
N ALA A 59 -1.76 9.43 8.09
CA ALA A 59 -2.39 10.25 7.06
C ALA A 59 -2.98 9.41 5.92
N LEU A 60 -2.25 8.39 5.44
CA LEU A 60 -2.73 7.46 4.41
C LEU A 60 -3.94 6.64 4.89
N ILE A 61 -3.92 6.15 6.14
CA ILE A 61 -5.06 5.40 6.69
C ILE A 61 -6.30 6.30 6.78
N PHE A 62 -6.15 7.55 7.22
CA PHE A 62 -7.24 8.52 7.28
C PHE A 62 -7.80 8.84 5.90
N GLU A 63 -6.93 9.07 4.91
CA GLU A 63 -7.32 9.32 3.51
C GLU A 63 -8.12 8.14 2.93
N LEU A 64 -7.64 6.91 3.11
CA LEU A 64 -8.30 5.71 2.55
C LEU A 64 -9.59 5.32 3.26
N THR A 65 -9.76 5.69 4.53
CA THR A 65 -10.98 5.39 5.30
C THR A 65 -11.99 6.52 5.28
N GLY A 66 -11.66 7.68 4.72
CA GLY A 66 -12.50 8.88 4.75
C GLY A 66 -12.70 9.45 6.16
N ALA A 67 -11.92 8.99 7.14
CA ALA A 67 -11.92 9.55 8.48
C ALA A 67 -11.04 10.80 8.46
N ALA A 68 -11.63 11.98 8.73
CA ALA A 68 -10.86 13.21 8.86
C ALA A 68 -9.78 13.01 9.94
N ALA A 69 -8.52 13.35 9.61
CA ALA A 69 -7.42 13.35 10.58
C ALA A 69 -7.79 14.32 11.72
N ALA A 70 -8.04 13.76 12.91
CA ALA A 70 -8.43 14.48 14.12
C ALA A 70 -7.22 15.09 14.84
#